data_AF-A0A5A7UBP3-F1
#
_entry.id   AF-A0A5A7UBP3-F1
#
_cell.length_a   1.000
_cell.length_b   1.000
_cell.length_c   1.000
_cell.angle_alpha   90.00
_cell.angle_beta   90.00
_cell.angle_gamma   90.00
#
_symmetry.space_group_name_H-M   'P 1'
#
loop_
_entity.id
_entity.type
_entity.pdbx_description
1 polymer ?
#
loop_
_entity_poly.entity_id
_entity_poly.type
_entity_poly.pdbx_seq_one_letter_code
_entity_poly.pdbx_strand_id
1 'polypeptide(L)'
;MLKQHFSHPHPLAAAKVVEDDGTICSGCEFPLSGAAYKCTKPKCEFHLHQLCFALPPEIHHPSHPKHPLILTGSPPYVDGEFACDGCDDVGSGFIYRCPRCQFDLHIHCAALPETLVGKNHDHPLRLVFESKGKGFCCGVCEEGFGRGGWVYYCGAQLRKEDKSALRSIVFD
;
A
#
# COMPACT_ATOMS: atom_id res chain seq x y z
N MET A 1 -15.41 24.16 7.64
CA MET A 1 -16.43 23.12 7.96
C MET A 1 -15.72 21.95 8.62
N LEU A 2 -16.26 21.43 9.74
CA LEU A 2 -15.72 20.26 10.43
C LEU A 2 -16.27 18.99 9.79
N LYS A 3 -15.47 17.92 9.76
CA LYS A 3 -15.86 16.62 9.21
C LYS A 3 -15.65 15.51 10.23
N GLN A 4 -16.53 14.51 10.22
CA GLN A 4 -16.33 13.28 10.97
C GLN A 4 -15.62 12.26 10.08
N HIS A 5 -14.89 11.32 10.68
CA HIS A 5 -14.23 10.22 9.98
C HIS A 5 -14.46 8.93 10.77
N PHE A 6 -14.71 7.80 10.09
CA PHE A 6 -15.09 6.55 10.76
C PHE A 6 -14.03 6.03 11.74
N SER A 7 -12.75 6.35 11.49
CA SER A 7 -11.61 5.87 12.26
C SER A 7 -11.29 6.73 13.50
N HIS A 8 -11.99 7.84 13.72
CA HIS A 8 -11.64 8.77 14.79
C HIS A 8 -12.86 9.50 15.37
N PRO A 9 -13.05 9.55 16.70
CA PRO A 9 -14.27 10.06 17.31
C PRO A 9 -14.39 11.59 17.30
N HIS A 10 -13.27 12.32 17.15
CA HIS A 10 -13.28 13.78 17.16
C HIS A 10 -13.45 14.35 15.74
N PRO A 11 -14.07 15.53 15.60
CA PRO A 11 -14.13 16.21 14.31
C PRO A 11 -12.73 16.57 13.80
N LEU A 12 -12.56 16.52 12.48
CA LEU A 12 -11.38 16.98 11.78
C LEU A 12 -11.67 18.28 11.02
N ALA A 13 -10.67 19.15 10.95
CA ALA A 13 -10.65 20.33 10.10
C ALA A 13 -9.67 20.13 8.94
N ALA A 14 -10.02 20.65 7.77
CA ALA A 14 -9.08 20.71 6.64
C ALA A 14 -7.91 21.63 6.98
N ALA A 15 -6.70 21.21 6.61
CA ALA A 15 -5.46 21.96 6.80
C ALA A 15 -4.58 21.83 5.56
N LYS A 16 -3.64 22.76 5.41
CA LYS A 16 -2.58 22.70 4.41
C LYS A 16 -1.24 22.57 5.13
N VAL A 17 -0.51 21.52 4.81
CA VAL A 17 0.87 21.29 5.27
C VAL A 17 1.78 21.99 4.24
N VAL A 18 2.42 23.07 4.67
CA VAL A 18 3.25 23.94 3.82
C VAL A 18 4.73 23.57 3.94
N GLU A 19 5.15 23.14 5.12
CA GLU A 19 6.49 22.65 5.42
C GLU A 19 6.36 21.24 6.00
N ASP A 20 7.34 20.38 5.69
CA ASP A 20 7.44 19.06 6.30
C ASP A 20 7.94 19.23 7.74
N ASP A 21 7.01 19.15 8.70
CA ASP A 21 7.28 19.19 10.13
C ASP A 21 7.45 17.79 10.73
N GLY A 22 7.55 16.75 9.88
CA GLY A 22 7.60 15.36 10.30
C GLY A 22 6.26 14.80 10.78
N THR A 23 5.14 15.53 10.65
CA THR A 23 3.83 14.99 11.04
C THR A 23 3.48 13.80 10.17
N ILE A 24 3.23 12.66 10.81
CA ILE A 24 2.87 11.41 10.14
C ILE A 24 1.35 11.27 10.03
N CYS A 25 0.89 10.76 8.89
CA CYS A 25 -0.50 10.38 8.68
C CYS A 25 -0.86 9.14 9.51
N SER A 26 -1.88 9.23 10.35
CA SER A 26 -2.40 8.12 11.15
C SER A 26 -3.01 6.98 10.31
N GLY A 27 -3.23 7.21 9.02
CA GLY A 27 -3.81 6.23 8.11
C GLY A 27 -2.76 5.43 7.32
N CYS A 28 -1.80 6.08 6.68
CA CYS A 28 -0.82 5.41 5.82
C CYS A 28 0.58 5.34 6.40
N GLU A 29 0.82 5.95 7.58
CA GLU A 29 2.12 5.96 8.26
C GLU A 29 3.25 6.67 7.49
N PHE A 30 2.89 7.46 6.47
CA PHE A 30 3.82 8.32 5.72
C PHE A 30 3.71 9.78 6.15
N PRO A 31 4.79 10.58 5.95
CA PRO A 31 4.76 12.02 6.20
C PRO A 31 3.63 12.73 5.46
N LEU A 32 3.00 13.69 6.12
CA LEU A 32 1.99 14.53 5.50
C LEU A 32 2.62 15.48 4.48
N SER A 33 1.91 15.69 3.38
CA SER A 33 2.24 16.70 2.40
C SER A 33 0.97 17.30 1.79
N GLY A 34 1.01 18.59 1.48
CA GLY A 34 -0.11 19.27 0.83
C GLY A 34 -1.38 19.32 1.67
N ALA A 35 -2.52 18.89 1.11
CA ALA A 35 -3.82 18.98 1.76
C ALA A 35 -4.07 17.81 2.72
N ALA A 36 -4.52 18.13 3.94
CA ALA A 36 -4.69 17.18 5.02
C ALA A 36 -5.93 17.49 5.87
N TYR A 37 -6.26 16.58 6.78
CA TYR A 37 -7.26 16.76 7.83
C TYR A 37 -6.58 16.57 9.19
N LYS A 38 -6.80 17.51 10.12
CA LYS A 38 -6.25 17.46 11.47
C LYS A 38 -7.38 17.41 12.50
N CYS A 39 -7.22 16.62 13.56
CA CYS A 39 -8.15 16.62 14.67
C CYS A 39 -8.23 18.01 15.33
N THR A 40 -9.43 18.46 15.68
CA THR A 40 -9.60 19.77 16.32
C THR A 40 -9.44 19.75 17.83
N LYS A 41 -9.31 18.56 18.44
CA LYS A 41 -9.15 18.44 19.88
C LYS A 41 -7.69 18.73 20.28
N PRO A 42 -7.45 19.62 21.26
CA PRO A 42 -6.11 19.85 21.78
C PRO A 42 -5.47 18.54 22.26
N LYS A 43 -4.16 18.39 22.02
CA LYS A 43 -3.36 17.20 22.40
C LYS A 43 -3.80 15.88 21.73
N CYS A 44 -4.55 15.95 20.62
CA CYS A 44 -4.90 14.79 19.83
C CYS A 44 -4.15 14.84 18.50
N GLU A 45 -3.18 13.94 18.33
CA GLU A 45 -2.25 13.92 17.19
C GLU A 45 -2.79 13.08 16.02
N PHE A 46 -4.11 13.09 15.82
CA PHE A 46 -4.74 12.37 14.72
C PHE A 46 -4.79 13.23 13.46
N HIS A 47 -4.15 12.74 12.41
CA HIS A 47 -3.99 13.46 11.16
C HIS A 47 -4.12 12.51 9.97
N LEU A 48 -4.72 12.98 8.86
CA LEU A 48 -4.87 12.20 7.64
C LEU A 48 -4.49 13.02 6.42
N HIS A 49 -3.83 12.41 5.43
CA HIS A 49 -3.83 12.97 4.07
C HIS A 49 -5.26 13.12 3.58
N GLN A 50 -5.50 14.08 2.67
CA GLN A 50 -6.79 14.20 2.01
C GLN A 50 -7.23 12.89 1.32
N LEU A 51 -6.28 12.14 0.75
CA LEU A 51 -6.55 10.84 0.13
C LEU A 51 -6.91 9.78 1.17
N CYS A 52 -6.18 9.69 2.28
CA CYS A 52 -6.47 8.76 3.38
C CYS A 52 -7.84 9.00 4.01
N PHE A 53 -8.28 10.27 4.08
CA PHE A 53 -9.63 10.63 4.53
C PHE A 53 -10.73 10.16 3.55
N ALA A 54 -10.41 10.06 2.26
CA ALA A 54 -11.36 9.79 1.18
C ALA A 54 -11.30 8.35 0.66
N LEU A 55 -10.59 7.45 1.35
CA LEU A 55 -10.48 6.06 0.96
C LEU A 55 -11.85 5.39 0.90
N PRO A 56 -12.12 4.58 -0.12
CA PRO A 56 -13.36 3.81 -0.18
C PRO A 56 -13.44 2.82 0.99
N PRO A 57 -14.60 2.65 1.65
CA PRO A 57 -14.74 1.71 2.75
C PRO A 57 -14.61 0.25 2.33
N GLU A 58 -14.80 -0.03 1.03
CA GLU A 58 -14.74 -1.36 0.44
C GLU A 58 -14.10 -1.29 -0.96
N ILE A 59 -13.25 -2.26 -1.29
CA ILE A 59 -12.66 -2.43 -2.62
C ILE A 59 -12.73 -3.88 -3.10
N HIS A 60 -12.73 -4.06 -4.43
CA HIS A 60 -12.51 -5.35 -5.07
C HIS A 60 -11.10 -5.36 -5.65
N HIS A 61 -10.20 -6.14 -5.06
CA HIS A 61 -8.78 -6.12 -5.43
C HIS A 61 -8.41 -7.31 -6.33
N PRO A 62 -7.65 -7.11 -7.43
CA PRO A 62 -7.29 -8.18 -8.37
C PRO A 62 -6.50 -9.36 -7.73
N SER A 63 -5.72 -9.10 -6.69
CA SER A 63 -5.00 -10.15 -5.94
C SER A 63 -5.94 -11.02 -5.09
N HIS A 64 -7.14 -10.54 -4.80
CA HIS A 64 -8.12 -11.22 -3.96
C HIS A 64 -9.54 -11.12 -4.56
N PRO A 65 -9.79 -11.68 -5.75
CA PRO A 65 -11.01 -11.38 -6.52
C PRO A 65 -12.28 -12.04 -5.97
N LYS A 66 -12.15 -12.97 -5.03
CA LYS A 66 -13.28 -13.76 -4.50
C LYS A 66 -14.09 -13.02 -3.45
N HIS A 67 -13.47 -12.09 -2.72
CA HIS A 67 -14.10 -11.36 -1.62
C HIS A 67 -13.66 -9.90 -1.65
N PRO A 68 -14.53 -8.97 -1.26
CA PRO A 68 -14.13 -7.59 -1.09
C PRO A 68 -13.15 -7.44 0.09
N LEU A 69 -12.30 -6.42 0.03
CA LEU A 69 -11.50 -5.97 1.15
C LEU A 69 -12.17 -4.76 1.79
N ILE A 70 -12.28 -4.78 3.12
CA ILE A 70 -12.92 -3.74 3.92
C ILE A 70 -11.84 -2.88 4.59
N LEU A 71 -12.01 -1.57 4.53
CA LEU A 71 -11.12 -0.62 5.20
C LEU A 71 -11.40 -0.59 6.70
N THR A 72 -10.38 -0.78 7.52
CA THR A 72 -10.46 -0.53 8.97
C THR A 72 -9.41 0.47 9.42
N GLY A 73 -9.72 1.20 10.50
CA GLY A 73 -8.90 2.29 11.02
C GLY A 73 -7.67 1.84 11.81
N SER A 74 -7.61 0.54 12.12
CA SER A 74 -6.47 -0.12 12.77
C SER A 74 -6.55 -1.63 12.50
N PRO A 75 -5.45 -2.37 12.68
CA PRO A 75 -5.45 -3.83 12.61
C PRO A 75 -6.25 -4.44 13.79
N PRO A 76 -7.00 -5.53 13.57
CA PRO A 76 -7.79 -6.21 14.61
C PRO A 76 -6.96 -7.22 15.43
N TYR A 77 -5.63 -7.09 15.42
CA TYR A 77 -4.71 -8.02 16.07
C TYR A 77 -4.26 -7.47 17.44
N VAL A 78 -3.80 -8.38 18.32
CA VAL A 78 -3.44 -8.05 19.71
C VAL A 78 -2.35 -6.98 19.78
N ASP A 79 -1.34 -7.09 18.92
CA ASP A 79 -0.19 -6.17 18.90
C ASP A 79 -0.49 -4.88 18.13
N GLY A 80 -1.68 -4.75 17.52
CA GLY A 80 -2.03 -3.59 16.70
C GLY A 80 -1.29 -3.52 15.36
N GLU A 81 -0.61 -4.60 14.97
CA GLU A 81 0.22 -4.69 13.77
C GLU A 81 -0.26 -5.84 12.86
N PHE A 82 0.05 -5.78 11.57
CA PHE A 82 -0.19 -6.84 10.60
C PHE A 82 0.97 -6.99 9.63
N ALA A 83 1.15 -8.20 9.09
CA ALA A 83 2.02 -8.42 7.93
C ALA A 83 1.18 -8.28 6.65
N CYS A 84 1.63 -7.46 5.72
CA CYS A 84 0.93 -7.23 4.46
C CYS A 84 1.14 -8.40 3.49
N ASP A 85 0.07 -9.01 2.99
CA ASP A 85 0.11 -10.05 1.94
C ASP A 85 0.63 -9.53 0.58
N GLY A 86 0.85 -8.21 0.49
CA GLY A 86 1.34 -7.53 -0.69
C GLY A 86 2.85 -7.32 -0.73
N CYS A 87 3.45 -6.90 0.37
CA CYS A 87 4.88 -6.57 0.42
C CYS A 87 5.65 -7.32 1.53
N ASP A 88 4.97 -8.13 2.34
CA ASP A 88 5.47 -8.79 3.55
C ASP A 88 5.96 -7.85 4.67
N ASP A 89 5.89 -6.53 4.47
CA ASP A 89 6.23 -5.57 5.52
C ASP A 89 5.12 -5.45 6.57
N VAL A 90 5.53 -5.01 7.76
CA VAL A 90 4.63 -4.76 8.88
C VAL A 90 3.96 -3.39 8.74
N GLY A 91 2.69 -3.28 9.10
CA GLY A 91 1.98 -2.00 9.23
C GLY A 91 1.14 -1.94 10.51
N SER A 92 0.86 -0.72 10.98
CA SER A 92 0.00 -0.47 12.15
C SER A 92 -1.13 0.54 11.87
N GLY A 93 -1.12 1.15 10.69
CA GLY A 93 -2.12 2.12 10.24
C GLY A 93 -3.43 1.50 9.73
N PHE A 94 -4.05 2.20 8.78
CA PHE A 94 -5.24 1.70 8.09
C PHE A 94 -4.91 0.49 7.25
N ILE A 95 -5.87 -0.41 7.17
CA ILE A 95 -5.72 -1.72 6.52
C ILE A 95 -6.93 -2.00 5.66
N TYR A 96 -6.69 -2.57 4.47
CA TYR A 96 -7.72 -3.25 3.70
C TYR A 96 -7.67 -4.73 4.03
N ARG A 97 -8.74 -5.26 4.62
CA ARG A 97 -8.79 -6.65 5.10
C ARG A 97 -9.99 -7.40 4.55
N CYS A 98 -9.79 -8.67 4.20
CA CYS A 98 -10.86 -9.66 4.13
C CYS A 98 -10.92 -10.46 5.46
N PRO A 99 -11.89 -10.25 6.35
CA PRO A 99 -11.96 -10.96 7.63
C PRO A 99 -12.13 -12.48 7.46
N ARG A 100 -12.76 -12.91 6.36
CA ARG A 100 -12.99 -14.33 6.06
C ARG A 100 -11.70 -15.07 5.71
N CYS A 101 -10.82 -14.43 4.94
CA CYS A 101 -9.59 -15.03 4.47
C CYS A 101 -8.37 -14.63 5.29
N GLN A 102 -8.51 -13.64 6.18
CA GLN A 102 -7.39 -12.98 6.85
C GLN A 102 -6.36 -12.47 5.85
N PHE A 103 -6.86 -11.90 4.74
CA PHE A 103 -6.05 -11.29 3.70
C PHE A 103 -5.95 -9.79 3.96
N ASP A 104 -4.74 -9.29 4.12
CA ASP A 104 -4.41 -7.99 4.69
C ASP A 104 -3.47 -7.20 3.78
N LEU A 105 -3.85 -5.98 3.45
CA LEU A 105 -3.01 -5.08 2.67
C LEU A 105 -2.86 -3.73 3.37
N HIS A 106 -1.66 -3.15 3.29
CA HIS A 106 -1.52 -1.71 3.46
C HIS A 106 -2.38 -0.99 2.42
N ILE A 107 -2.87 0.19 2.78
CA ILE A 107 -3.69 1.01 1.86
C ILE A 107 -2.93 1.44 0.60
N HIS A 108 -1.59 1.57 0.68
CA HIS A 108 -0.76 1.89 -0.48
C HIS A 108 -0.52 0.67 -1.37
N CYS A 109 -0.34 -0.54 -0.80
CA CYS A 109 -0.28 -1.79 -1.55
C CYS A 109 -1.58 -2.04 -2.33
N ALA A 110 -2.73 -1.80 -1.70
CA ALA A 110 -4.05 -1.91 -2.34
C ALA A 110 -4.30 -0.88 -3.45
N ALA A 111 -3.51 0.20 -3.50
CA ALA A 111 -3.61 1.25 -4.51
C ALA A 111 -2.58 1.09 -5.65
N LEU A 112 -1.71 0.07 -5.59
CA LEU A 112 -0.72 -0.17 -6.63
C LEU A 112 -1.41 -0.45 -7.98
N PRO A 113 -1.01 0.24 -9.06
CA PRO A 113 -1.59 -0.01 -10.37
C PRO A 113 -1.20 -1.41 -10.89
N GLU A 114 -2.11 -2.09 -11.58
CA GLU A 114 -1.78 -3.38 -12.21
C GLU A 114 -0.68 -3.28 -13.27
N THR A 115 -0.45 -2.09 -13.81
CA THR A 115 0.55 -1.87 -14.86
C THR A 115 1.26 -0.53 -14.67
N LEU A 116 2.59 -0.54 -14.79
CA LEU A 116 3.44 0.65 -14.80
C LEU A 116 4.13 0.79 -16.17
N VAL A 117 4.20 2.01 -16.69
CA VAL A 117 5.07 2.34 -17.83
C VAL A 117 6.20 3.19 -17.28
N GLY A 118 7.38 2.60 -17.14
CA GLY A 118 8.55 3.28 -16.57
C GLY A 118 9.12 4.30 -17.56
N LYS A 119 9.68 5.40 -17.05
CA LYS A 119 10.42 6.37 -17.88
C LYS A 119 11.69 5.78 -18.50
N ASN A 120 12.24 4.75 -17.86
CA ASN A 120 13.50 4.09 -18.22
C ASN A 120 13.30 2.67 -18.78
N HIS A 121 12.06 2.33 -19.14
CA HIS A 121 11.74 1.00 -19.67
C HIS A 121 10.52 1.07 -20.58
N ASP A 122 10.75 0.85 -21.88
CA ASP A 122 9.78 1.10 -22.96
C ASP A 122 8.56 0.15 -22.97
N HIS A 123 8.57 -0.91 -22.17
CA HIS A 123 7.46 -1.86 -22.10
C HIS A 123 6.67 -1.71 -20.80
N PRO A 124 5.34 -1.94 -20.83
CA PRO A 124 4.55 -1.98 -19.61
C PRO A 124 5.00 -3.12 -18.69
N LEU A 125 5.27 -2.78 -17.44
CA LEU A 125 5.50 -3.72 -16.35
C LEU A 125 4.15 -4.08 -15.72
N ARG A 126 3.90 -5.35 -15.47
CA ARG A 126 2.67 -5.85 -14.85
C ARG A 126 2.92 -6.29 -13.42
N LEU A 127 2.02 -5.96 -12.51
CA LEU A 127 2.07 -6.42 -11.13
C LEU A 127 1.66 -7.90 -11.06
N VAL A 128 2.42 -8.71 -10.33
CA VAL A 128 2.14 -10.13 -10.07
C VAL A 128 2.03 -10.37 -8.58
N PHE A 129 0.93 -11.03 -8.22
CA PHE A 129 0.51 -11.26 -6.83
C PHE A 129 0.97 -12.62 -6.26
N GLU A 130 1.79 -13.38 -7.01
CA GLU A 130 2.27 -14.71 -6.60
C GLU A 130 3.79 -14.74 -6.45
N SER A 131 4.26 -15.16 -5.28
CA SER A 131 5.62 -15.64 -5.04
C SER A 131 5.60 -16.97 -4.29
N LYS A 132 5.19 -18.05 -4.95
CA LYS A 132 5.47 -19.40 -4.43
C LYS A 132 6.91 -19.79 -4.77
N GLY A 133 7.83 -19.44 -3.89
CA GLY A 133 9.07 -20.18 -3.67
C GLY A 133 10.21 -19.95 -4.65
N LYS A 134 10.21 -18.87 -5.44
CA LYS A 134 11.37 -18.47 -6.24
C LYS A 134 11.73 -17.03 -5.90
N GLY A 135 12.98 -16.82 -5.49
CA GLY A 135 13.52 -15.47 -5.35
C GLY A 135 13.45 -14.76 -6.70
N PHE A 136 13.09 -13.48 -6.68
CA PHE A 136 13.12 -12.63 -7.86
C PHE A 136 14.39 -11.78 -7.77
N CYS A 137 15.21 -11.80 -8.81
CA CYS A 137 16.34 -10.90 -8.92
C CYS A 137 15.89 -9.64 -9.65
N CYS A 138 16.36 -8.48 -9.22
CA CYS A 138 16.20 -7.27 -9.99
C CYS A 138 17.08 -7.34 -11.25
N GLY A 139 16.53 -7.16 -12.45
CA GLY A 139 17.28 -6.96 -13.70
C GLY A 139 17.97 -5.61 -13.82
N VAL A 140 17.71 -4.68 -12.91
CA VAL A 140 18.32 -3.34 -12.91
C VAL A 140 19.43 -3.23 -11.86
N CYS A 141 19.19 -3.69 -10.63
CA CYS A 141 20.21 -3.65 -9.57
C CYS A 141 20.89 -4.99 -9.28
N GLU A 142 20.48 -6.09 -9.93
CA GLU A 142 21.01 -7.45 -9.74
C GLU A 142 20.88 -8.02 -8.31
N GLU A 143 20.17 -7.33 -7.42
CA GLU A 143 19.92 -7.78 -6.06
C GLU A 143 18.77 -8.79 -6.02
N GLY A 144 18.90 -9.82 -5.17
CA GLY A 144 17.86 -10.81 -4.92
C GLY A 144 16.90 -10.33 -3.84
N PHE A 145 15.61 -10.23 -4.17
CA PHE A 145 14.59 -9.98 -3.15
C PHE A 145 14.26 -11.28 -2.42
N GLY A 146 14.11 -11.16 -1.09
CA GLY A 146 13.66 -12.23 -0.22
C GLY A 146 12.30 -12.81 -0.65
N ARG A 147 11.96 -13.95 -0.08
CA ARG A 147 10.70 -14.66 -0.37
C ARG A 147 9.49 -13.81 0.05
N GLY A 148 8.66 -13.39 -0.90
CA GLY A 148 7.19 -13.33 -0.71
C GLY A 148 6.40 -12.13 -1.23
N GLY A 149 7.01 -10.98 -1.59
CA GLY A 149 6.26 -9.78 -2.01
C GLY A 149 5.79 -9.76 -3.48
N TRP A 150 4.83 -8.87 -3.77
CA TRP A 150 4.37 -8.56 -5.12
C TRP A 150 5.45 -7.83 -5.91
N VAL A 151 5.56 -8.16 -7.19
CA VAL A 151 6.59 -7.62 -8.07
C VAL A 151 6.03 -7.16 -9.40
N TYR A 152 6.63 -6.12 -9.97
CA TYR A 152 6.39 -5.70 -11.34
C TYR A 152 7.31 -6.45 -12.31
N TYR A 153 6.76 -7.03 -13.38
CA TYR A 153 7.50 -7.78 -14.40
C TYR A 153 7.23 -7.28 -15.83
N CYS A 154 8.24 -7.34 -16.69
CA CYS A 154 8.11 -7.08 -18.13
C CYS A 154 7.77 -8.37 -18.90
N GLY A 155 6.65 -8.37 -19.63
CA GLY A 155 6.25 -9.53 -20.45
C GLY A 155 7.07 -9.75 -21.74
N ALA A 156 7.92 -8.80 -22.15
CA ALA A 156 8.70 -8.89 -23.39
C ALA A 156 9.88 -9.88 -23.32
N GLN A 157 10.26 -10.34 -22.11
CA GLN A 157 11.33 -11.35 -21.93
C GLN A 157 10.85 -12.80 -22.08
N LEU A 158 9.56 -13.05 -22.39
CA LEU A 158 8.98 -14.40 -22.48
C LEU A 158 9.09 -15.06 -23.87
N ARG A 159 10.14 -14.79 -24.65
CA ARG A 159 10.39 -15.54 -25.90
C ARG A 159 11.77 -16.18 -25.93
N LYS A 160 11.71 -17.51 -25.74
CA LYS A 160 12.64 -18.58 -26.13
C LYS A 160 13.81 -18.83 -25.17
N GLU A 161 13.66 -19.91 -24.41
CA GLU A 161 14.75 -20.74 -23.87
C GLU A 161 15.63 -20.16 -22.76
N ASP A 162 15.05 -19.83 -21.60
CA ASP A 162 15.72 -20.19 -20.33
C ASP A 162 14.75 -20.14 -19.15
N LYS A 163 14.60 -21.24 -18.42
CA LYS A 163 13.68 -21.36 -17.26
C LYS A 163 14.33 -20.88 -15.95
N SER A 164 15.43 -20.13 -16.01
CA SER A 164 16.34 -19.92 -14.87
C SER A 164 16.61 -18.47 -14.46
N ALA A 165 16.19 -17.44 -15.21
CA ALA A 165 16.49 -16.06 -14.86
C ALA A 165 15.29 -15.12 -15.06
N LEU A 166 14.50 -14.90 -14.00
CA LEU A 166 13.48 -13.84 -13.97
C LEU A 166 14.11 -12.58 -13.37
N ARG A 167 14.22 -11.54 -14.20
CA ARG A 167 14.82 -10.23 -13.91
C ARG A 167 13.69 -9.18 -13.72
N SER A 168 13.60 -8.55 -12.55
CA SER A 168 12.53 -7.61 -12.09
C SER A 168 13.05 -6.17 -11.92
N ILE A 169 12.20 -5.14 -11.76
CA ILE A 169 12.68 -3.75 -11.52
C ILE A 169 11.86 -3.17 -10.36
N VAL A 170 12.54 -2.63 -9.33
CA VAL A 170 11.90 -1.87 -8.24
C VAL A 170 12.36 -0.41 -8.34
N PHE A 171 11.45 0.54 -8.14
CA PHE A 171 11.74 1.97 -8.05
C PHE A 171 11.62 2.41 -6.58
N ASP A 172 12.66 3.10 -6.08
CA ASP A 172 12.71 3.81 -4.79
C ASP A 172 11.65 4.93 -4.67
#